data_AF-A0A9D3STD9-F1
#
_entry.id   AF-A0A9D3STD9-F1
#
_cell.length_a   1.000
_cell.length_b   1.000
_cell.length_c   1.000
_cell.angle_alpha   90.00
_cell.angle_beta   90.00
_cell.angle_gamma   90.00
#
_symmetry.space_group_name_H-M   'P 1'
#
loop_
_entity.id
_entity.type
_entity.pdbx_description
1 polymer ?
#
loop_
_entity_poly.entity_id
_entity_poly.type
_entity_poly.pdbx_seq_one_letter_code
_entity_poly.pdbx_strand_id
1 'polypeptide(L)'
;MEKLAERKICADKHCSYVISAAQALEDYIASDCRFINLKKGQMIYVYSKLKPVDGAGVFWYGSVYGERYVDQMGIIGYFPSNHVNETQIFMKKTIEMDTKKMDFFCV
;
A
#
# COMPACT_ATOMS: atom_id res chain seq x y z
N MET A 1 9.95 -10.09 -12.79
CA MET A 1 9.79 -8.88 -11.96
C MET A 1 10.67 -9.01 -10.74
N GLU A 2 11.42 -7.96 -10.45
CA GLU A 2 12.25 -7.84 -9.24
C GLU A 2 11.38 -7.50 -8.03
N LYS A 3 11.77 -7.98 -6.85
CA LYS A 3 11.08 -7.67 -5.59
C LYS A 3 11.31 -6.21 -5.22
N LEU A 4 10.28 -5.53 -4.71
CA LEU A 4 10.45 -4.17 -4.16
C LEU A 4 11.08 -4.17 -2.76
N ALA A 5 10.91 -5.26 -2.02
CA ALA A 5 11.45 -5.46 -0.68
C ALA A 5 11.51 -6.95 -0.36
N GLU A 6 12.39 -7.35 0.56
CA GLU A 6 12.45 -8.73 1.06
C GLU A 6 11.43 -9.01 2.16
N ARG A 7 11.00 -7.98 2.90
CA ARG A 7 10.08 -8.15 4.03
C ARG A 7 8.89 -7.19 3.97
N LYS A 8 7.78 -7.64 4.53
CA LYS A 8 6.55 -6.87 4.68
C LYS A 8 5.95 -7.04 6.07
N ILE A 9 5.26 -6.01 6.51
CA ILE A 9 4.45 -6.00 7.73
C ILE A 9 2.99 -6.13 7.34
N CYS A 10 2.27 -7.06 7.96
CA CYS A 10 0.85 -7.32 7.75
C CYS A 10 0.08 -7.37 9.07
N ALA A 11 -1.24 -7.18 9.03
CA ALA A 11 -2.12 -7.39 10.19
C ALA A 11 -2.25 -8.88 10.57
N ASP A 12 -2.15 -9.77 9.59
CA ASP A 12 -2.30 -11.21 9.73
C ASP A 12 -1.43 -11.98 8.70
N LYS A 13 -1.37 -13.31 8.82
CA LYS A 13 -0.53 -14.19 7.98
C LYS A 13 -0.87 -14.17 6.50
N HIS A 14 -2.06 -13.70 6.14
CA HIS A 14 -2.54 -13.62 4.77
C HIS A 14 -2.62 -12.17 4.27
N CYS A 15 -2.25 -11.17 5.09
CA CYS A 15 -2.37 -9.75 4.77
C CYS A 15 -3.80 -9.38 4.30
N SER A 16 -4.80 -10.07 4.86
CA SER A 16 -6.21 -9.96 4.48
C SER A 16 -6.90 -8.81 5.21
N TYR A 17 -6.43 -8.48 6.41
CA TYR A 17 -6.98 -7.38 7.20
C TYR A 17 -6.24 -6.06 6.96
N VAL A 18 -7.01 -4.98 6.98
CA VAL A 18 -6.50 -3.61 6.91
C VAL A 18 -5.75 -3.29 8.19
N ILE A 19 -4.51 -2.82 8.06
CA ILE A 19 -3.69 -2.28 9.16
C ILE A 19 -4.22 -0.91 9.57
N SER A 20 -4.43 -0.04 8.59
CA SER A 20 -4.78 1.37 8.80
C SER A 20 -5.47 2.00 7.60
N ALA A 21 -6.05 3.17 7.82
CA ALA A 21 -6.47 4.09 6.78
C ALA A 21 -5.43 5.22 6.64
N ALA A 22 -5.24 5.68 5.41
CA ALA A 22 -4.43 6.82 5.10
C ALA A 22 -5.16 7.74 4.12
N GLN A 23 -4.81 9.02 4.11
CA GLN A 23 -5.29 10.00 3.15
C GLN A 23 -4.13 10.45 2.26
N ALA A 24 -4.32 10.50 0.94
CA ALA A 24 -3.34 11.03 0.02
C ALA A 24 -3.14 12.54 0.24
N LEU A 25 -1.89 12.96 0.39
CA LEU A 25 -1.51 14.36 0.58
C LEU A 25 -1.35 15.11 -0.74
N GLU A 26 -1.01 14.38 -1.79
CA GLU A 26 -0.77 14.88 -3.14
C GLU A 26 -1.11 13.82 -4.19
N ASP A 27 -1.10 14.25 -5.45
CA ASP A 27 -1.28 13.33 -6.57
C ASP A 27 0.00 12.49 -6.76
N TYR A 28 -0.18 11.21 -7.10
CA TYR A 28 0.91 10.31 -7.46
C TYR A 28 0.53 9.54 -8.72
N ILE A 29 1.45 9.49 -9.67
CA ILE A 29 1.27 8.76 -10.93
C ILE A 29 2.12 7.49 -10.84
N ALA A 30 1.46 6.35 -10.99
CA ALA A 30 2.09 5.04 -10.98
C ALA A 30 3.12 4.92 -12.12
N SER A 31 4.33 4.48 -11.78
CA SER A 31 5.40 4.27 -12.75
C SER A 31 5.25 2.96 -13.54
N ASP A 32 4.61 1.96 -12.93
CA ASP A 32 4.31 0.67 -13.54
C ASP A 32 3.07 0.03 -12.88
N CYS A 33 2.63 -1.11 -13.42
CA CYS A 33 1.40 -1.79 -13.03
C CYS A 33 1.36 -2.29 -11.58
N ARG A 34 2.49 -2.33 -10.85
CA ARG A 34 2.48 -2.69 -9.42
C ARG A 34 1.91 -1.56 -8.58
N PHE A 35 1.98 -0.33 -9.07
CA PHE A 35 1.63 0.87 -8.33
C PHE A 35 0.24 1.36 -8.72
N ILE A 36 -0.42 2.04 -7.79
CA ILE A 36 -1.70 2.71 -8.03
C ILE A 36 -1.50 4.21 -8.12
N ASN A 37 -2.32 4.86 -8.95
CA ASN A 37 -2.40 6.32 -8.95
C ASN A 37 -3.07 6.78 -7.65
N LEU A 38 -2.61 7.90 -7.11
CA LEU A 38 -3.29 8.59 -6.02
C LEU A 38 -3.73 9.98 -6.48
N LYS A 39 -4.87 10.42 -5.97
CA LYS A 39 -5.36 11.79 -6.04
C LYS A 39 -5.43 12.39 -4.65
N LYS A 40 -4.98 13.64 -4.53
CA LYS A 40 -5.02 14.37 -3.26
C LYS A 40 -6.39 14.28 -2.60
N GLY A 41 -6.39 13.92 -1.32
CA GLY A 41 -7.59 13.76 -0.50
C GLY A 41 -8.28 12.39 -0.60
N GLN A 42 -7.87 11.50 -1.51
CA GLN A 42 -8.38 10.13 -1.54
C GLN A 42 -8.04 9.38 -0.26
N MET A 43 -8.96 8.51 0.16
CA MET A 43 -8.72 7.60 1.28
C MET A 43 -8.16 6.28 0.74
N ILE A 44 -7.25 5.68 1.49
CA ILE A 44 -6.60 4.42 1.16
C ILE A 44 -6.67 3.50 2.36
N TYR A 45 -7.11 2.27 2.15
CA TYR A 45 -6.93 1.21 3.13
C TYR A 45 -5.60 0.50 2.91
N VAL A 46 -4.79 0.42 3.96
CA VAL A 46 -3.43 -0.13 3.92
C VAL A 46 -3.47 -1.56 4.45
N TYR A 47 -3.09 -2.54 3.64
CA TYR A 47 -3.07 -3.97 4.01
C TYR A 47 -1.68 -4.47 4.39
N SER A 48 -0.64 -3.93 3.75
CA SER A 48 0.74 -4.24 4.13
C SER A 48 1.69 -3.06 3.94
N LYS A 49 2.79 -3.07 4.70
CA LYS A 49 3.84 -2.05 4.63
C LYS A 49 5.17 -2.75 4.32
N LEU A 50 5.81 -2.43 3.21
CA LEU A 50 7.11 -3.01 2.89
C LEU A 50 8.18 -2.43 3.82
N LYS A 51 9.12 -3.27 4.24
CA LYS A 51 10.36 -2.82 4.89
C LYS A 51 11.34 -2.42 3.79
N PRO A 52 11.74 -1.14 3.72
CA PRO A 52 12.74 -0.73 2.74
C PRO A 52 14.06 -1.48 3.00
N VAL A 53 14.77 -1.81 1.93
CA VAL A 53 16.22 -2.07 2.00
C VAL A 53 16.92 -0.72 2.21
N ASP A 54 18.09 -0.67 2.84
CA ASP A 54 18.82 0.59 3.05
C ASP A 54 18.91 1.40 1.75
N GLY A 55 18.37 2.63 1.77
CA GLY A 55 18.31 3.53 0.61
C GLY A 55 17.14 3.34 -0.37
N ALA A 56 16.27 2.34 -0.16
CA ALA A 56 15.09 2.10 -0.99
C ALA A 56 13.86 2.89 -0.52
N GLY A 57 12.94 3.17 -1.46
CA GLY A 57 11.67 3.85 -1.18
C GLY A 57 10.79 3.05 -0.21
N VAL A 58 10.05 3.75 0.65
CA VAL A 58 9.09 3.13 1.57
C VAL A 58 7.75 2.99 0.86
N PHE A 59 7.39 1.76 0.49
CA PHE A 59 6.14 1.47 -0.22
C PHE A 59 5.16 0.71 0.66
N TRP A 60 3.89 1.12 0.60
CA TRP A 60 2.78 0.43 1.24
C TRP A 60 1.86 -0.16 0.18
N TYR A 61 1.14 -1.22 0.53
CA TYR A 61 0.16 -1.87 -0.33
C TYR A 61 -1.24 -1.58 0.18
N GLY A 62 -2.12 -1.11 -0.69
CA GLY A 62 -3.45 -0.68 -0.30
C GLY A 62 -4.45 -0.62 -1.44
N SER A 63 -5.67 -0.21 -1.09
CA SER A 63 -6.76 0.01 -2.03
C SER A 63 -7.31 1.42 -1.90
N VAL A 64 -7.56 2.10 -3.01
CA VAL A 64 -8.26 3.39 -3.00
C VAL A 64 -9.72 3.16 -2.59
N TYR A 65 -10.18 3.99 -1.66
CA TYR A 65 -11.54 4.03 -1.15
C TYR A 65 -12.11 5.44 -1.32
N GLY A 66 -13.31 5.54 -1.89
CA GLY A 66 -14.04 6.81 -1.94
C GLY A 66 -15.05 6.90 -3.08
N GLU A 67 -16.19 7.51 -2.79
CA GLU A 67 -17.30 7.68 -3.73
C GLU A 67 -17.04 8.74 -4.82
N ARG A 68 -16.06 9.64 -4.60
CA ARG A 68 -15.75 10.74 -5.53
C ARG A 68 -14.98 10.32 -6.79
N TYR A 69 -14.33 9.16 -6.78
CA TYR A 69 -13.53 8.63 -7.89
C TYR A 69 -13.82 7.14 -8.05
N VAL A 70 -15.06 6.83 -8.44
CA VAL A 70 -15.61 5.47 -8.51
C VAL A 70 -14.81 4.56 -9.44
N ASP A 71 -14.19 5.14 -10.46
CA ASP A 71 -13.31 4.47 -11.43
C ASP A 71 -12.03 3.91 -10.79
N GLN A 72 -11.59 4.48 -9.66
CA GLN A 72 -10.40 4.02 -8.93
C GLN A 72 -10.75 3.19 -7.69
N MET A 73 -12.04 3.10 -7.34
CA MET A 73 -12.48 2.39 -6.14
C MET A 73 -12.22 0.89 -6.27
N GLY A 74 -11.48 0.33 -5.32
CA GLY A 74 -11.12 -1.09 -5.30
C GLY A 74 -9.88 -1.45 -6.14
N ILE A 75 -9.24 -0.49 -6.82
CA ILE A 75 -7.91 -0.73 -7.42
C ILE A 75 -6.91 -0.91 -6.28
N ILE A 76 -6.17 -2.02 -6.34
CA ILE A 76 -5.17 -2.40 -5.34
C ILE A 76 -3.76 -2.33 -5.92
N GLY A 77 -2.80 -1.92 -5.10
CA GLY A 77 -1.40 -1.92 -5.48
C GLY A 77 -0.55 -1.13 -4.50
N TYR A 78 0.71 -0.95 -4.89
CA TYR A 78 1.68 -0.22 -4.10
C TYR A 78 1.59 1.29 -4.29
N PHE A 79 1.97 2.03 -3.27
CA PHE A 79 2.15 3.48 -3.34
C PHE A 79 3.21 3.91 -2.33
N PRO A 80 3.91 5.04 -2.60
CA PRO A 80 4.93 5.56 -1.69
C PRO A 80 4.29 6.12 -0.41
N SER A 81 4.75 5.66 0.76
CA SER A 81 4.13 6.01 2.04
C SER A 81 4.30 7.49 2.41
N ASN A 82 5.30 8.17 1.86
CA ASN A 82 5.53 9.60 2.09
C ASN A 82 4.51 10.50 1.36
N HIS A 83 3.70 9.96 0.44
CA HIS A 83 2.64 10.70 -0.26
C HIS A 83 1.29 10.63 0.48
N VAL A 84 1.23 9.93 1.62
CA VAL A 84 0.00 9.76 2.40
C VAL A 84 0.22 10.14 3.86
N ASN A 85 -0.85 10.54 4.52
CA ASN A 85 -0.90 10.69 5.96
C ASN A 85 -1.75 9.56 6.56
N GLU A 86 -1.18 8.77 7.46
CA GLU A 86 -1.89 7.70 8.16
C GLU A 86 -2.84 8.30 9.20
N THR A 87 -4.14 8.12 9.01
CA THR A 87 -5.18 8.81 9.81
C THR A 87 -5.77 7.95 10.90
N GLN A 88 -5.88 6.63 10.67
CA GLN A 88 -6.47 5.71 11.63
C GLN A 88 -5.77 4.35 11.58
N ILE A 89 -5.36 3.85 12.74
CA ILE A 89 -4.78 2.51 12.88
C ILE A 89 -5.85 1.57 13.43
N PHE A 90 -6.20 0.54 12.66
CA PHE A 90 -7.18 -0.48 13.06
C PHE A 90 -6.51 -1.64 13.79
N MET A 91 -5.33 -2.05 13.34
CA MET A 91 -4.60 -3.19 13.87
C MET A 91 -3.26 -2.77 14.46
N LYS A 92 -3.15 -2.78 15.80
CA LYS A 92 -1.90 -2.47 16.50
C LYS A 92 -0.91 -3.64 16.52
N LYS A 93 -1.43 -4.87 16.56
CA LYS A 93 -0.62 -6.08 16.49
C LYS A 93 -0.38 -6.42 15.03
N THR A 94 0.88 -6.37 14.62
CA THR A 94 1.30 -6.70 13.26
C THR A 94 2.32 -7.83 13.30
N ILE A 95 2.50 -8.49 12.17
CA ILE A 95 3.51 -9.52 11.97
C ILE A 95 4.43 -9.11 10.82
N GLU A 96 5.70 -9.41 10.96
CA GLU A 96 6.68 -9.27 9.88
C GLU A 96 6.92 -10.63 9.22
N MET A 97 6.97 -10.65 7.89
CA MET A 97 7.20 -11.87 7.13
C MET A 97 7.90 -11.58 5.79
N ASP A 98 8.44 -12.63 5.18
CA ASP A 98 9.10 -12.52 3.88
C ASP A 98 8.09 -12.26 2.76
N THR A 99 8.51 -11.46 1.78
CA THR A 99 7.76 -11.23 0.55
C THR A 99 7.94 -12.39 -0.41
N LYS A 100 6.89 -12.69 -1.17
CA LYS A 100 6.87 -13.70 -2.24
C LYS A 100 6.93 -12.99 -3.58
N LYS A 101 7.40 -13.68 -4.63
CA LYS A 101 7.38 -13.13 -6.00
C LYS A 101 5.97 -12.70 -6.44
N MET A 102 4.95 -13.44 -5.98
CA MET A 102 3.55 -13.13 -6.28
C MET A 102 3.08 -11.80 -5.68
N ASP A 103 3.70 -11.31 -4.60
CA ASP A 103 3.34 -10.03 -3.98
C ASP A 103 3.61 -8.85 -4.92
N PHE A 104 4.43 -9.03 -5.96
CA PHE A 104 4.83 -7.98 -6.90
C PHE A 104 4.37 -8.29 -8.33
N PHE A 105 3.46 -9.25 -8.50
CA PHE A 105 2.94 -9.60 -9.82
C PHE A 105 1.76 -8.68 -10.17
N CYS A 106 1.74 -8.16 -11.40
CA CYS A 106 0.61 -7.37 -11.89
C CYS A 106 -0.52 -8.30 -12.33
N VAL A 107 -1.74 -8.04 -11.89
CA VAL A 107 -2.95 -8.79 -12.25
C VAL A 107 -3.77 -7.98 -13.22
#